data_AF-A0A3M8EDU2-F1
#
_entry.id   AF-A0A3M8EDU2-F1
#
_cell.length_a   1.000
_cell.length_b   1.000
_cell.length_c   1.000
_cell.angle_alpha   90.00
_cell.angle_beta   90.00
_cell.angle_gamma   90.00
#
_symmetry.space_group_name_H-M   'P 1'
#
loop_
_entity.id
_entity.type
_entity.pdbx_description
1 polymer ?
#
loop_
_entity_poly.entity_id
_entity_poly.type
_entity_poly.pdbx_seq_one_letter_code
_entity_poly.pdbx_strand_id
1 'polypeptide(L)' 'MGFDCIEDEVFRHLVIVREDFVKRFDLTDFVVVVDSGLVNKKNIELLESARYKYIIGARIKNEPDEVKQWIF' A
#
# COMPACT_ATOMS: atom_id res chain seq x y z
N MET A 1 4.03 -23.73 -9.48
CA MET A 1 4.14 -23.70 -8.01
C MET A 1 5.46 -23.01 -7.68
N GLY A 2 5.41 -21.85 -7.03
CA GLY A 2 6.62 -21.17 -6.57
C GLY A 2 6.73 -19.71 -7.01
N PHE A 3 5.81 -18.86 -6.54
CA PHE A 3 6.00 -17.39 -6.44
C PHE A 3 5.17 -16.74 -5.29
N ASP A 4 4.48 -17.50 -4.44
CA ASP A 4 3.39 -16.98 -3.59
C ASP A 4 3.80 -16.63 -2.14
N CYS A 5 4.86 -17.25 -1.59
CA CYS A 5 5.14 -17.15 -0.15
C CYS A 5 5.70 -15.79 0.31
N ILE A 6 6.42 -15.05 -0.55
CA ILE A 6 6.98 -13.73 -0.18
C ILE A 6 5.90 -12.65 -0.24
N GLU A 7 4.98 -12.75 -1.20
CA GLU A 7 3.90 -11.76 -1.38
C GLU A 7 2.91 -11.79 -0.21
N ASP A 8 2.56 -12.99 0.28
CA ASP A 8 1.67 -13.14 1.44
C ASP A 8 2.30 -12.64 2.75
N GLU A 9 3.63 -12.70 2.89
CA GLU A 9 4.32 -12.22 4.09
C GLU A 9 4.36 -10.69 4.18
N VAL A 10 4.65 -10.00 3.06
CA VAL A 10 4.58 -8.52 2.99
C VAL A 10 3.13 -8.05 3.17
N PHE A 11 2.16 -8.74 2.55
CA PHE A 11 0.73 -8.50 2.74
C PHE A 11 0.32 -8.60 4.20
N ARG A 12 0.72 -9.68 4.87
CA ARG A 12 0.39 -9.94 6.27
C ARG A 12 1.04 -8.93 7.21
N HIS A 13 2.27 -8.50 6.95
CA HIS A 13 2.91 -7.44 7.72
C HIS A 13 2.20 -6.09 7.58
N LEU A 14 1.77 -5.69 6.38
CA LEU A 14 1.06 -4.42 6.16
C LEU A 14 -0.28 -4.38 6.91
N VAL A 15 -1.04 -5.49 6.89
CA VAL A 15 -2.36 -5.58 7.53
C VAL A 15 -2.25 -5.69 9.05
N ILE A 16 -1.36 -6.53 9.58
CA ILE A 16 -1.18 -6.73 11.02
C ILE A 16 -0.67 -5.45 11.70
N VAL A 17 0.34 -4.79 11.11
CA VAL A 17 0.86 -3.52 11.65
C VAL A 17 -0.25 -2.47 11.68
N ARG A 18 -1.13 -2.42 10.68
CA ARG A 18 -2.16 -1.38 10.59
C ARG A 18 -3.25 -1.53 11.66
N GLU A 19 -3.88 -2.68 11.80
CA GLU A 19 -5.03 -2.81 12.72
C GLU A 19 -4.63 -2.72 14.19
N ASP A 20 -3.53 -3.35 14.56
CA ASP A 20 -3.03 -3.27 15.94
C ASP A 20 -2.54 -1.88 16.28
N PHE A 21 -1.86 -1.19 15.37
CA PHE A 21 -1.34 0.16 15.62
C PHE A 21 -2.46 1.20 15.71
N VAL A 22 -3.43 1.16 14.79
CA VAL A 22 -4.57 2.09 14.80
C VAL A 22 -5.40 1.91 16.08
N LYS A 23 -5.67 0.67 16.49
CA LYS A 23 -6.40 0.39 17.74
C LYS A 23 -5.60 0.77 18.98
N ARG A 24 -4.28 0.52 19.00
CA ARG A 24 -3.43 0.85 20.16
C ARG A 24 -3.30 2.35 20.40
N PHE A 25 -3.33 3.15 19.33
CA PHE A 25 -3.11 4.60 19.41
C PHE A 25 -4.36 5.45 19.11
N ASP A 26 -5.53 4.82 18.96
CA ASP A 26 -6.82 5.46 18.68
C ASP A 26 -6.76 6.46 17.51
N LEU A 27 -6.12 6.05 16.41
CA LEU A 27 -5.90 6.93 15.27
C LEU A 27 -7.20 7.10 14.46
N THR A 28 -7.72 8.32 14.45
CA THR A 28 -8.98 8.68 13.78
C THR A 28 -8.79 9.37 12.42
N ASP A 29 -7.66 10.03 12.18
CA ASP A 29 -7.29 10.61 10.89
C ASP A 29 -5.79 10.41 10.64
N PHE A 30 -5.45 9.55 9.68
CA PHE A 30 -4.07 9.23 9.35
C PHE A 30 -3.94 8.85 7.88
N VAL A 31 -2.70 8.86 7.41
CA VAL A 31 -2.32 8.46 6.05
C VAL A 31 -1.27 7.38 6.14
N VAL A 32 -1.48 6.28 5.41
CA VAL A 32 -0.50 5.19 5.32
C VAL A 32 0.53 5.52 4.24
N VAL A 33 1.81 5.56 4.58
CA VAL A 33 2.89 5.77 3.60
C VAL A 33 3.62 4.45 3.38
N VAL A 34 3.72 4.02 2.12
CA VAL A 34 4.32 2.72 1.76
C VAL A 34 5.33 2.85 0.62
N ASP A 35 6.41 2.08 0.69
CA ASP A 35 7.36 1.94 -0.42
C ASP A 35 6.72 1.12 -1.56
N SER A 36 6.84 1.57 -2.82
CA SER A 36 6.23 0.85 -3.96
C SER A 36 6.80 -0.55 -4.19
N GLY A 37 8.02 -0.83 -3.74
CA GLY A 37 8.60 -2.17 -3.79
C GLY A 37 7.87 -3.17 -2.90
N LEU A 38 7.03 -2.69 -1.97
CA LEU A 38 6.23 -3.50 -1.04
C LEU A 38 4.74 -3.52 -1.40
N VAL A 39 4.35 -2.89 -2.51
CA VAL A 39 2.95 -2.76 -2.91
C VAL A 39 2.70 -3.45 -4.25
N ASN A 40 1.79 -4.43 -4.25
CA ASN A 40 1.23 -5.03 -5.45
C ASN A 40 -0.25 -4.59 -5.60
N LYS A 41 -0.87 -4.89 -6.75
CA LYS A 41 -2.27 -4.49 -7.05
C LYS A 41 -3.26 -4.96 -5.98
N LYS A 42 -3.09 -6.18 -5.47
CA LYS A 42 -3.94 -6.77 -4.42
C LYS A 42 -3.90 -5.93 -3.13
N ASN A 43 -2.72 -5.41 -2.76
CA ASN A 43 -2.57 -4.54 -1.59
C ASN A 43 -3.31 -3.21 -1.78
N ILE A 44 -3.28 -2.65 -2.99
CA ILE A 44 -3.97 -1.39 -3.32
C ILE A 44 -5.48 -1.56 -3.23
N GLU A 45 -6.04 -2.59 -3.88
CA GLU A 45 -7.48 -2.89 -3.84
C GLU A 45 -7.98 -3.07 -2.40
N LEU A 46 -7.14 -3.63 -1.52
CA LEU A 46 -7.46 -3.77 -0.10
C LEU A 46 -7.44 -2.44 0.66
N LEU A 47 -6.48 -1.55 0.36
CA LEU A 47 -6.45 -0.20 0.93
C LEU A 47 -7.68 0.61 0.50
N GLU A 48 -8.08 0.49 -0.77
CA GLU A 48 -9.25 1.16 -1.35
C GLU A 48 -10.56 0.62 -0.74
N SER A 49 -10.74 -0.70 -0.70
CA SER A 49 -11.94 -1.33 -0.11
C SER A 49 -12.10 -1.01 1.38
N ALA A 50 -10.99 -0.90 2.11
CA ALA A 50 -11.00 -0.52 3.51
C ALA A 50 -10.97 1.01 3.73
N ARG A 51 -11.10 1.81 2.65
CA ARG A 51 -11.22 3.28 2.64
C ARG A 51 -10.07 4.02 3.34
N TYR A 52 -8.86 3.48 3.27
CA TYR A 52 -7.70 4.17 3.82
C TYR A 52 -7.19 5.25 2.87
N LYS A 53 -6.75 6.36 3.46
CA LYS A 53 -5.90 7.33 2.77
C LYS A 53 -4.47 6.78 2.75
N TYR A 54 -3.81 6.80 1.60
CA TYR A 54 -2.44 6.32 1.49
C TYR A 54 -1.62 7.12 0.48
N ILE A 55 -0.30 7.06 0.66
CA ILE A 55 0.71 7.54 -0.28
C ILE A 55 1.60 6.34 -0.60
N ILE A 56 1.73 6.04 -1.89
CA ILE A 56 2.66 5.01 -2.37
C ILE A 56 3.84 5.71 -3.03
N GLY A 57 5.04 5.42 -2.57
CA GLY A 57 6.26 5.92 -3.20
C GLY A 57 6.54 5.19 -4.51
N ALA A 58 5.91 5.61 -5.61
CA ALA A 58 6.08 5.02 -6.95
C ALA A 58 7.41 5.41 -7.62
N ARG A 59 7.99 4.47 -8.39
CA ARG A 59 9.09 4.79 -9.31
C ARG A 59 8.49 5.36 -10.60
N ILE A 60 8.49 6.68 -10.74
CA ILE A 60 7.92 7.45 -11.87
C ILE A 60 8.20 6.82 -13.26
N LYS A 61 9.42 6.29 -13.48
CA LYS A 61 9.80 5.65 -14.75
C LYS A 61 8.91 4.47 -15.17
N ASN A 62 8.29 3.79 -14.21
CA ASN A 62 7.45 2.61 -14.42
C ASN A 62 5.95 2.93 -14.43
N GLU A 63 5.56 4.20 -14.29
CA GLU A 63 4.15 4.60 -14.29
C GLU A 63 3.58 4.78 -15.71
N PRO A 64 2.25 4.67 -15.87
CA PRO A 64 1.58 4.98 -17.12
C PRO A 64 1.88 6.41 -17.59
N ASP A 65 1.91 6.62 -18.91
CA ASP A 65 2.18 7.95 -19.46
C ASP A 65 1.12 8.97 -19.05
N GLU A 66 -0.14 8.54 -18.89
CA GLU A 66 -1.20 9.37 -18.32
C GLU A 66 -0.79 9.90 -16.94
N VAL A 67 -0.36 9.02 -16.01
CA VAL A 67 0.09 9.42 -14.66
C VAL A 67 1.29 10.36 -14.72
N LYS A 68 2.23 10.13 -15.64
CA LYS A 68 3.38 11.02 -15.84
C LYS A 68 2.96 12.42 -16.29
N GLN A 69 1.92 12.55 -17.12
CA GLN A 69 1.38 13.85 -17.55
C GLN A 69 0.75 14.66 -16.43
N TRP A 70 0.26 14.02 -15.35
CA TRP A 70 -0.24 14.77 -14.19
C TRP A 70 0.88 15.38 -13.34
N ILE A 71 2.12 14.89 -13.50
CA ILE A 71 3.28 15.28 -12.68
C ILE A 71 4.13 16.37 -13.37
N PHE A 72 4.15 16.40 -14.71
CA PHE A 72 4.98 17.30 -15.53
C PHE A 72 4.13 18.18 -16.44
#